data_AF-A0A4Z0PWX0-F1
#
_entry.id   AF-A0A4Z0PWX0-F1
#
_cell.length_a   1.000
_cell.length_b   1.000
_cell.length_c   1.000
_cell.angle_alpha   90.00
_cell.angle_beta   90.00
_cell.angle_gamma   90.00
#
_symmetry.space_group_name_H-M   'P 1'
#
loop_
_entity.id
_entity.type
_entity.pdbx_description
1 polymer ?
#
loop_
_entity_poly.entity_id
_entity_poly.type
_entity_poly.pdbx_seq_one_letter_code
_entity_poly.pdbx_strand_id
1 'polypeptide(L)'
;MPRHLKLTVGREYIFIDSLYVSDFAEKPALLLTNPDLRKLRTVIFPYPSTGIPYALFTADVEDFDIARIHYFNSDESTADNLLQFCSDTGLILVVDTAVFFEVAAKFNPEVLEDVLEEQPEYLSRAKNWTALVAEYTGALHYFETAEIDKRLAGGGEFRIM
;
A
#
# COMPACT_ATOMS: atom_id res chain seq x y z
N MET A 1 14.60 12.88 8.91
CA MET A 1 15.00 13.04 7.50
C MET A 1 13.83 12.51 6.68
N PRO A 2 13.47 13.13 5.54
CA PRO A 2 12.46 12.56 4.65
C PRO A 2 12.93 11.16 4.23
N ARG A 3 12.01 10.20 4.22
CA ARG A 3 12.30 8.82 3.80
C ARG A 3 12.20 8.75 2.28
N HIS A 4 13.14 8.03 1.68
CA HIS A 4 13.13 7.80 0.25
C HIS A 4 12.97 6.32 -0.05
N LEU A 5 12.22 6.01 -1.10
CA LEU A 5 12.03 4.66 -1.62
C LEU A 5 12.78 4.55 -2.96
N LYS A 6 13.55 3.46 -3.12
CA LYS A 6 14.24 3.16 -4.38
C LYS A 6 13.30 2.43 -5.32
N LEU A 7 12.68 3.16 -6.24
CA LEU A 7 11.76 2.63 -7.23
C LEU A 7 12.46 2.51 -8.59
N THR A 8 12.11 1.50 -9.38
CA THR A 8 12.63 1.36 -10.74
C THR A 8 11.81 2.24 -11.68
N VAL A 9 12.46 3.22 -12.32
CA VAL A 9 11.82 4.14 -13.27
C VAL A 9 11.10 3.36 -14.38
N GLY A 10 9.88 3.80 -14.71
CA GLY A 10 9.03 3.20 -15.73
C GLY A 10 8.24 1.96 -15.27
N ARG A 11 8.44 1.49 -14.03
CA ARG A 11 7.60 0.44 -13.45
C ARG A 11 6.41 1.02 -12.71
N GLU A 12 5.32 0.27 -12.71
CA GLU A 12 4.11 0.61 -11.95
C GLU A 12 4.13 -0.06 -10.59
N TYR A 13 3.84 0.74 -9.56
CA TYR A 13 3.78 0.34 -8.17
C TYR A 13 2.37 0.55 -7.62
N ILE A 14 1.90 -0.41 -6.81
CA ILE A 14 0.70 -0.27 -6.00
C ILE A 14 1.07 0.23 -4.60
N PHE A 15 0.37 1.27 -4.15
CA PHE A 15 0.45 1.82 -2.80
C PHE A 15 -0.84 1.43 -2.08
N ILE A 16 -0.76 0.54 -1.10
CA ILE A 16 -1.94 -0.10 -0.49
C ILE A 16 -1.74 -0.26 1.02
N ASP A 17 -2.80 -0.07 1.79
CA ASP A 17 -2.77 -0.45 3.20
C ASP A 17 -2.53 -1.95 3.35
N SER A 18 -1.62 -2.31 4.24
CA SER A 18 -1.34 -3.70 4.57
C SER A 18 -2.57 -4.56 4.87
N LEU A 19 -3.63 -4.02 5.50
CA LEU A 19 -4.86 -4.79 5.76
C LEU A 19 -5.58 -5.17 4.47
N TYR A 20 -5.57 -4.31 3.46
CA TYR A 20 -6.30 -4.55 2.22
C TYR A 20 -5.60 -5.54 1.28
N VAL A 21 -4.38 -5.97 1.62
CA VAL A 21 -3.64 -6.97 0.83
C VAL A 21 -4.31 -8.34 0.93
N SER A 22 -4.89 -8.68 2.09
CA SER A 22 -5.56 -9.96 2.30
C SER A 22 -6.83 -10.10 1.45
N ASP A 23 -7.54 -9.00 1.16
CA ASP A 23 -8.69 -9.00 0.26
C ASP A 23 -8.36 -9.54 -1.15
N PHE A 24 -7.11 -9.38 -1.59
CA PHE A 24 -6.64 -9.97 -2.85
C PHE A 24 -6.38 -11.47 -2.72
N ALA A 25 -5.81 -11.90 -1.59
CA ALA A 25 -5.52 -13.31 -1.31
C ALA A 25 -6.81 -14.14 -1.17
N GLU A 26 -7.88 -13.55 -0.64
CA GLU A 26 -9.19 -14.21 -0.47
C GLU A 26 -9.96 -14.40 -1.79
N LYS A 27 -9.53 -13.73 -2.87
CA LYS A 27 -10.23 -13.71 -4.17
C LYS A 27 -9.37 -14.25 -5.33
N PRO A 28 -8.74 -15.43 -5.23
CA PRO A 28 -7.75 -15.91 -6.19
C PRO A 28 -8.32 -16.12 -7.60
N ALA A 29 -9.61 -16.46 -7.72
CA ALA A 29 -10.27 -16.63 -9.02
C ALA A 29 -10.44 -15.33 -9.82
N LEU A 30 -10.53 -14.19 -9.14
CA LEU A 30 -10.61 -12.87 -9.78
C LEU A 30 -9.25 -12.45 -10.34
N LEU A 31 -8.16 -12.82 -9.66
CA LEU A 31 -6.79 -12.56 -10.10
C LEU A 31 -6.43 -13.30 -11.39
N LEU A 32 -6.97 -14.51 -11.56
CA LEU A 32 -6.77 -15.33 -12.76
C LEU A 32 -7.50 -14.80 -14.00
N THR A 33 -8.56 -14.01 -13.80
CA THR A 33 -9.43 -13.54 -14.88
C THR A 33 -9.24 -12.05 -15.21
N ASN A 34 -8.72 -11.25 -14.27
CA ASN A 34 -8.47 -9.83 -14.44
C ASN A 34 -7.14 -9.43 -13.75
N PRO A 35 -5.99 -9.48 -14.45
CA PRO A 35 -4.72 -9.06 -13.87
C PRO A 35 -4.58 -7.53 -13.75
N ASP A 36 -5.50 -6.77 -14.36
CA ASP A 36 -5.47 -5.31 -14.34
C ASP A 36 -5.98 -4.77 -13.00
N LEU A 37 -5.05 -4.32 -12.16
CA LEU A 37 -5.35 -3.74 -10.85
C LEU A 37 -6.38 -2.61 -10.97
N ARG A 38 -6.35 -1.78 -12.03
CA ARG A 38 -7.35 -0.70 -12.19
C ARG A 38 -8.79 -1.21 -12.15
N LYS A 39 -9.05 -2.35 -12.80
CA LYS A 39 -10.37 -2.99 -12.83
C LYS A 39 -10.68 -3.70 -11.52
N LEU A 40 -9.66 -4.24 -10.86
CA LEU A 40 -9.83 -4.93 -9.58
C LEU A 40 -10.24 -3.98 -8.45
N ARG A 41 -9.93 -2.69 -8.55
CA ARG A 41 -10.29 -1.67 -7.54
C ARG A 41 -11.77 -1.72 -7.19
N THR A 42 -12.65 -1.69 -8.18
CA THR A 42 -14.11 -1.73 -7.97
C THR A 42 -14.68 -3.13 -7.76
N VAL A 43 -13.92 -4.18 -8.08
CA VAL A 43 -14.35 -5.58 -7.96
C VAL A 43 -14.04 -6.14 -6.58
N ILE A 44 -12.84 -5.85 -6.07
CA ILE A 44 -12.39 -6.30 -4.76
C ILE A 44 -12.97 -5.41 -3.67
N PHE A 45 -13.06 -4.10 -3.92
CA PHE A 45 -13.58 -3.09 -2.98
C PHE A 45 -14.82 -2.40 -3.57
N PRO A 46 -15.98 -3.10 -3.63
CA PRO A 46 -17.19 -2.56 -4.27
C PRO A 46 -17.93 -1.52 -3.44
N TYR A 47 -17.55 -1.31 -2.17
CA TYR A 47 -18.30 -0.46 -1.26
C TYR A 47 -17.81 0.99 -1.32
N PRO A 48 -18.72 1.99 -1.38
CA PRO A 48 -18.34 3.40 -1.26
C PRO A 48 -17.64 3.74 0.06
N SER A 49 -17.89 2.94 1.10
CA SER A 49 -17.33 3.12 2.43
C SER A 49 -15.88 2.69 2.56
N THR A 50 -15.37 1.83 1.66
CA THR A 50 -13.95 1.44 1.65
C THR A 50 -13.06 2.51 1.03
N GLY A 51 -13.66 3.66 0.64
CA GLY A 51 -12.95 4.77 0.05
C GLY A 51 -12.18 4.34 -1.20
N ILE A 52 -10.97 4.86 -1.27
CA ILE A 52 -10.05 4.75 -2.39
C ILE A 52 -8.96 3.79 -1.92
N PRO A 53 -9.05 2.47 -2.15
CA PRO A 53 -8.32 1.47 -1.33
C PRO A 53 -6.81 1.41 -1.58
N TYR A 54 -6.37 1.81 -2.77
CA TYR A 54 -4.96 1.84 -3.14
C TYR A 54 -4.74 2.76 -4.33
N ALA A 55 -3.49 3.18 -4.53
CA ALA A 55 -3.04 3.95 -5.67
C ALA A 55 -2.16 3.10 -6.58
N LEU A 56 -2.14 3.43 -7.87
CA LEU A 56 -1.21 2.94 -8.88
C LEU A 56 -0.38 4.11 -9.38
N PHE A 57 0.93 4.01 -9.23
CA PHE A 57 1.89 5.04 -9.59
C PHE A 57 2.97 4.46 -10.49
N THR A 58 3.18 5.07 -11.66
CA THR A 58 4.33 4.75 -12.51
C THR A 58 5.51 5.61 -12.07
N ALA A 59 6.60 4.95 -11.64
CA ALA A 59 7.78 5.65 -11.15
C ALA A 59 8.43 6.51 -12.24
N ASP A 60 8.47 7.82 -12.01
CA ASP A 60 9.10 8.84 -12.86
C ASP A 60 10.54 9.16 -12.41
N VAL A 61 10.89 8.82 -11.17
CA VAL A 61 12.21 9.00 -10.55
C VAL A 61 12.61 7.74 -9.79
N GLU A 62 13.92 7.50 -9.70
CA GLU A 62 14.44 6.35 -8.94
C GLU A 62 14.33 6.56 -7.42
N ASP A 63 14.56 7.79 -6.97
CA ASP A 63 14.56 8.15 -5.56
C ASP A 63 13.24 8.84 -5.19
N PHE A 64 12.21 8.03 -4.92
CA PHE A 64 10.89 8.54 -4.60
C PHE A 64 10.87 9.09 -3.18
N ASP A 65 10.65 10.40 -3.04
CA ASP A 65 10.47 11.07 -1.75
C ASP A 65 9.04 10.88 -1.26
N ILE A 66 8.85 10.29 -0.07
CA ILE A 66 7.51 10.10 0.51
C ILE A 66 6.80 11.43 0.78
N ALA A 67 7.52 12.55 0.83
CA ALA A 67 6.93 13.89 0.95
C ALA A 67 6.10 14.30 -0.28
N ARG A 68 6.18 13.55 -1.40
CA ARG A 68 5.26 13.68 -2.54
C ARG A 68 3.85 13.19 -2.23
N ILE A 69 3.65 12.52 -1.10
CA ILE A 69 2.35 12.03 -0.68
C ILE A 69 1.70 13.07 0.22
N HIS A 70 0.51 13.52 -0.16
CA HIS A 70 -0.24 14.53 0.55
C HIS A 70 -1.52 13.93 1.13
N TYR A 71 -1.78 14.24 2.39
CA TYR A 71 -3.09 14.03 2.98
C TYR A 71 -4.13 14.94 2.33
N PHE A 72 -5.32 14.40 2.07
CA PHE A 72 -6.47 15.19 1.65
C PHE A 72 -7.71 14.80 2.45
N ASN A 73 -8.67 15.72 2.56
CA ASN A 73 -9.96 15.44 3.18
C ASN A 73 -10.95 14.97 2.10
N SER A 74 -11.78 13.99 2.43
CA SER A 74 -12.69 13.28 1.54
C SER A 74 -13.70 14.17 0.78
N ASP A 75 -13.95 15.40 1.26
CA ASP A 75 -14.74 16.43 0.58
C ASP A 75 -14.12 16.88 -0.76
N GLU A 76 -12.82 16.65 -0.96
CA GLU A 76 -12.10 16.90 -2.22
C GLU A 76 -11.96 15.65 -3.10
N SER A 77 -12.69 14.56 -2.81
CA SER A 77 -12.68 13.33 -3.61
C SER A 77 -13.22 13.59 -5.02
N THR A 78 -12.32 14.00 -5.90
CA THR A 78 -12.55 14.00 -7.35
C THR A 78 -12.64 12.55 -7.82
N ALA A 79 -13.50 12.30 -8.81
CA ALA A 79 -13.70 11.03 -9.50
C ALA A 79 -12.45 10.13 -9.58
N ASP A 80 -12.65 8.83 -9.33
CA ASP A 80 -11.68 7.71 -9.41
C ASP A 80 -10.29 8.11 -9.90
N ASN A 81 -9.45 8.55 -8.97
CA ASN A 81 -8.07 8.93 -9.25
C ASN A 81 -7.16 7.79 -8.80
N LEU A 82 -6.41 7.22 -9.74
CA LEU A 82 -5.47 6.14 -9.48
C LEU A 82 -4.28 6.57 -8.62
N LEU A 83 -4.06 7.86 -8.39
CA LEU A 83 -2.99 8.36 -7.51
C LEU A 83 -3.43 8.54 -6.06
N GLN A 84 -4.69 8.23 -5.74
CA GLN A 84 -5.22 8.34 -4.39
C GLN A 84 -5.29 6.97 -3.72
N PHE A 85 -5.10 6.92 -2.40
CA PHE A 85 -5.29 5.73 -1.57
C PHE A 85 -5.75 6.11 -0.16
N CYS A 86 -6.27 5.16 0.60
CA CYS A 86 -6.61 5.30 2.01
C CYS A 86 -5.92 4.24 2.85
N SER A 87 -5.90 4.48 4.15
CA SER A 87 -5.27 3.59 5.12
C SER A 87 -6.03 3.62 6.44
N ASP A 88 -6.22 2.43 7.01
CA ASP A 88 -6.86 2.20 8.31
C ASP A 88 -5.83 1.86 9.39
N THR A 89 -4.62 1.42 9.01
CA THR A 89 -3.55 1.08 9.96
C THR A 89 -2.43 2.10 10.02
N GLY A 90 -2.31 2.92 8.99
CA GLY A 90 -1.14 3.75 8.74
C GLY A 90 0.07 2.98 8.20
N LEU A 91 -0.01 1.67 7.93
CA LEU A 91 1.07 0.92 7.29
C LEU A 91 0.80 0.74 5.81
N ILE A 92 1.65 1.36 4.99
CA ILE A 92 1.52 1.33 3.54
C ILE A 92 2.58 0.42 2.94
N LEU A 93 2.13 -0.47 2.07
CA LEU A 93 2.99 -1.27 1.20
C LEU A 93 3.11 -0.60 -0.15
N VAL A 94 4.33 -0.62 -0.67
CA VAL A 94 4.65 -0.16 -2.03
C VAL A 94 5.23 -1.33 -2.78
N VAL A 95 4.47 -1.89 -3.71
CA VAL A 95 4.82 -3.15 -4.38
C VAL A 95 4.84 -2.95 -5.88
N ASP A 96 5.87 -3.44 -6.55
CA ASP A 96 5.88 -3.54 -8.00
C ASP A 96 4.72 -4.44 -8.43
N THR A 97 3.86 -3.91 -9.29
CA THR A 97 2.65 -4.61 -9.76
C THR A 97 2.96 -5.93 -10.44
N ALA A 98 4.16 -6.11 -11.02
CA ALA A 98 4.59 -7.36 -11.64
C ALA A 98 4.71 -8.53 -10.64
N VAL A 99 4.96 -8.25 -9.35
CA VAL A 99 5.10 -9.26 -8.29
C VAL A 99 4.02 -9.18 -7.23
N PHE A 100 3.11 -8.20 -7.34
CA PHE A 100 2.12 -7.92 -6.31
C PHE A 100 1.29 -9.15 -5.90
N PHE A 101 0.80 -9.95 -6.85
CA PHE A 101 0.00 -11.13 -6.51
C PHE A 101 0.80 -12.23 -5.83
N GLU A 102 2.09 -12.38 -6.16
CA GLU A 102 2.98 -13.32 -5.47
C GLU A 102 3.26 -12.85 -4.02
N VAL A 103 3.39 -11.54 -3.82
CA VAL A 103 3.50 -10.92 -2.50
C VAL A 103 2.21 -11.12 -1.71
N ALA A 104 1.06 -10.81 -2.29
CA ALA A 104 -0.25 -10.93 -1.65
C ALA A 104 -0.57 -12.38 -1.25
N ALA A 105 -0.22 -13.37 -2.07
CA ALA A 105 -0.42 -14.78 -1.75
C ALA A 105 0.43 -15.29 -0.58
N LYS A 106 1.56 -14.62 -0.29
CA LYS A 106 2.46 -14.92 0.84
C LYS A 106 2.19 -14.02 2.05
N PHE A 107 1.36 -12.99 1.89
CA PHE A 107 1.06 -12.01 2.93
C PHE A 107 0.15 -12.63 3.99
N ASN A 108 0.50 -12.45 5.27
CA ASN A 108 -0.31 -12.91 6.39
C ASN A 108 -0.67 -11.71 7.30
N PRO A 109 -1.91 -11.21 7.27
CA PRO A 109 -2.36 -10.07 8.06
C PRO A 109 -2.49 -10.37 9.56
N GLU A 110 -2.70 -11.63 9.98
CA GLU A 110 -2.85 -11.97 11.41
C GLU A 110 -1.57 -11.69 12.19
N VAL A 111 -0.41 -11.83 11.52
CA VAL A 111 0.90 -11.44 12.08
C VAL A 111 1.02 -9.92 12.25
N LEU A 112 0.20 -9.14 11.55
CA LEU A 112 0.14 -7.68 11.63
C LEU A 112 -0.71 -7.21 12.82
N GLU A 113 -1.88 -7.83 13.04
CA GLU A 113 -2.77 -7.53 14.16
C GLU A 113 -2.08 -7.80 15.51
N ASP A 114 -1.41 -8.94 15.64
CA ASP A 114 -0.61 -9.29 16.83
C ASP A 114 0.52 -8.28 17.12
N VAL A 115 1.02 -7.60 16.07
CA VAL A 115 2.12 -6.62 16.16
C VAL A 115 1.60 -5.21 16.44
N LEU A 116 0.43 -4.84 15.92
CA LEU A 116 -0.19 -3.53 16.10
C LEU A 116 -0.95 -3.40 17.43
N GLU A 117 -1.56 -4.48 17.93
CA GLU A 117 -2.26 -4.48 19.23
C GLU A 117 -1.28 -4.37 20.41
N GLU A 118 -0.07 -4.94 20.29
CA GLU A 118 0.84 -4.95 21.42
C GLU A 118 1.64 -3.66 21.57
N GLN A 119 2.29 -3.10 20.53
CA GLN A 119 2.94 -1.78 20.57
C GLN A 119 3.28 -1.23 19.16
N PRO A 120 3.04 0.06 18.85
CA PRO A 120 3.37 0.69 17.56
C PRO A 120 4.86 0.60 17.15
N GLU A 121 5.78 0.50 18.11
CA GLU A 121 7.22 0.33 17.83
C GLU A 121 7.63 -1.03 17.23
N TYR A 122 6.72 -2.01 17.12
CA TYR A 122 7.05 -3.38 16.71
C TYR A 122 6.97 -3.68 15.20
N LEU A 123 6.54 -2.74 14.37
CA LEU A 123 6.60 -2.91 12.91
C LEU A 123 8.02 -3.19 12.40
N SER A 124 9.03 -2.60 13.06
CA SER A 124 10.45 -2.88 12.82
C SER A 124 10.93 -4.29 13.21
N ARG A 125 10.08 -5.07 13.91
CA ARG A 125 10.38 -6.40 14.48
C ARG A 125 9.53 -7.53 13.92
N ALA A 126 8.59 -7.26 13.02
CA ALA A 126 7.86 -8.30 12.31
C ALA A 126 8.83 -9.09 11.41
N LYS A 127 9.46 -10.14 11.95
CA LYS A 127 10.50 -10.94 11.25
C LYS A 127 10.04 -11.48 9.90
N ASN A 128 8.74 -11.75 9.77
CA ASN A 128 8.12 -12.19 8.52
C ASN A 128 8.12 -11.08 7.46
N TRP A 129 8.01 -9.81 7.88
CA TRP A 129 8.06 -8.64 7.01
C TRP A 129 9.44 -8.41 6.43
N THR A 130 10.46 -8.43 7.30
CA THR A 130 11.85 -8.26 6.87
C THR A 130 12.29 -9.37 5.91
N ALA A 131 11.80 -10.60 6.10
CA ALA A 131 12.07 -11.71 5.20
C ALA A 131 11.41 -11.53 3.83
N LEU A 132 10.13 -11.13 3.79
CA LEU A 132 9.41 -10.89 2.54
C LEU A 132 10.01 -9.70 1.76
N VAL A 133 10.32 -8.61 2.45
CA VAL A 133 11.02 -7.44 1.86
C VAL A 133 12.39 -7.83 1.31
N ALA A 134 13.13 -8.69 2.02
CA ALA A 134 14.42 -9.19 1.53
C ALA A 134 14.26 -10.08 0.28
N GLU A 135 13.23 -10.93 0.23
CA GLU A 135 12.94 -11.78 -0.94
C GLU A 135 12.63 -10.94 -2.19
N TYR A 136 11.85 -9.87 -2.04
CA TYR A 136 11.45 -8.97 -3.12
C TYR A 136 12.22 -7.64 -3.09
N THR A 137 13.52 -7.70 -2.78
CA THR A 137 14.37 -6.50 -2.68
C THR A 137 14.27 -5.64 -3.96
N GLY A 138 13.88 -4.37 -3.80
CA GLY A 138 13.71 -3.42 -4.91
C GLY A 138 12.35 -3.49 -5.64
N ALA A 139 11.50 -4.44 -5.25
CA ALA A 139 10.13 -4.61 -5.74
C ALA A 139 9.09 -4.53 -4.62
N LEU A 140 9.50 -4.60 -3.35
CA LEU A 140 8.63 -4.44 -2.18
C LEU A 140 9.28 -3.45 -1.20
N HIS A 141 8.52 -2.42 -0.84
CA HIS A 141 8.86 -1.42 0.16
C HIS A 141 7.68 -1.20 1.09
N TYR A 142 7.93 -0.50 2.19
CA TYR A 142 6.88 -0.05 3.11
C TYR A 142 7.26 1.28 3.73
N PHE A 143 6.26 1.99 4.22
CA PHE A 143 6.41 3.17 5.08
C PHE A 143 5.18 3.31 5.98
N GLU A 144 5.32 4.06 7.06
CA GLU A 144 4.22 4.44 7.93
C GLU A 144 3.70 5.83 7.56
N THR A 145 2.39 6.05 7.60
CA THR A 145 1.78 7.38 7.33
C THR A 145 2.30 8.46 8.29
N ALA A 146 2.75 8.07 9.49
CA ALA A 146 3.43 8.94 10.43
C ALA A 146 4.75 9.54 9.88
N GLU A 147 5.36 8.90 8.88
CA GLU A 147 6.55 9.39 8.19
C GLU A 147 6.22 10.52 7.18
N ILE A 148 4.96 10.60 6.71
CA ILE A 148 4.44 11.73 5.94
C ILE A 148 4.14 12.89 6.90
N ASP A 149 3.31 12.63 7.92
CA ASP A 149 2.98 13.56 8.99
C ASP A 149 2.63 12.76 10.26
N LYS A 150 3.32 13.05 11.36
CA LYS A 150 3.12 12.36 12.64
C LYS A 150 1.68 12.39 13.16
N ARG A 151 0.89 13.38 12.75
CA ARG A 151 -0.53 13.51 13.13
C ARG A 151 -1.43 12.50 12.43
N LEU A 152 -0.93 11.85 11.37
CA LEU A 152 -1.62 10.85 10.57
C LEU A 152 -1.24 9.41 10.96
N ALA A 153 -0.61 9.23 12.12
CA ALA A 153 -0.34 7.91 12.67
C ALA A 153 -1.67 7.17 12.88
N GLY A 154 -1.85 6.04 12.20
CA GLY A 154 -3.08 5.24 12.27
C GLY A 154 -4.08 5.44 11.12
N GLY A 155 -3.75 6.21 10.07
CA GLY A 155 -4.52 6.18 8.82
C GLY A 155 -4.93 7.54 8.24
N GLY A 156 -5.73 7.51 7.18
CA GLY A 156 -6.22 8.69 6.46
C GLY A 156 -6.37 8.47 4.95
N GLU A 157 -6.60 9.56 4.22
CA GLU A 157 -6.69 9.58 2.76
C GLU A 157 -5.50 10.37 2.18
N PHE A 158 -4.89 9.82 1.13
CA PHE A 158 -3.58 10.23 0.63
C PHE A 158 -3.54 10.29 -0.90
N ARG A 159 -2.85 11.28 -1.45
CA ARG A 159 -2.64 11.46 -2.88
C ARG A 159 -1.16 11.57 -3.20
N ILE A 160 -0.70 10.84 -4.21
CA ILE A 160 0.65 10.94 -4.76
C ILE A 160 0.68 12.08 -5.78
N MET A 161 1.64 13.00 -5.66
CA MET A 161 1.83 14.18 -6.52
C MET A 161 3.07 14.09 -7.42
#